data_AF-A0A0X8VCV4-F1
#
_entry.id   AF-A0A0X8VCV4-F1
#
_cell.length_a   1.000
_cell.length_b   1.000
_cell.length_c   1.000
_cell.angle_alpha   90.00
_cell.angle_beta   90.00
_cell.angle_gamma   90.00
#
_symmetry.space_group_name_H-M   'P 1'
#
loop_
_entity.id
_entity.type
_entity.pdbx_description
1 polymer ?
#
loop_
_entity_poly.entity_id
_entity_poly.type
_entity_poly.pdbx_seq_one_letter_code
_entity_poly.pdbx_strand_id
1 'polypeptide(L)'
;MRYETYKLYQLVETFDEYGNSKNDFEFLEDIQVYVNEQHLKVMGTNTCYFVKALQGVTPFNQFELGAEYKISNSYHEYKITSFINGRLSQLVLEEVKV
;
A
#
# COMPACT_ATOMS: atom_id res chain seq x y z
N MET A 1 7.27 -3.56 18.28
CA MET A 1 6.47 -3.01 17.16
C MET A 1 6.92 -1.57 16.97
N ARG A 2 7.52 -1.22 15.83
CA ARG A 2 8.11 0.12 15.59
C ARG A 2 7.55 0.68 14.29
N TYR A 3 7.10 1.92 14.33
CA TYR A 3 6.73 2.66 13.12
C TYR A 3 7.99 3.04 12.35
N GLU A 4 7.92 2.88 11.04
CA GLU A 4 8.94 3.30 10.09
C GLU A 4 8.36 4.36 9.16
N THR A 5 9.23 5.23 8.66
CA THR A 5 8.84 6.29 7.74
C THR A 5 8.91 5.79 6.32
N TYR A 6 7.81 5.97 5.58
CA TYR A 6 7.70 5.66 4.16
C TYR A 6 7.22 6.88 3.39
N LYS A 7 7.71 7.03 2.17
CA LYS A 7 7.15 7.97 1.18
C LYS A 7 5.90 7.35 0.59
N LEU A 8 4.78 8.05 0.68
CA LEU A 8 3.52 7.68 0.04
C LEU A 8 3.48 8.27 -1.37
N TYR A 9 3.11 7.45 -2.35
CA TYR A 9 2.85 7.89 -3.71
C TYR A 9 1.46 7.44 -4.16
N GLN A 10 0.83 8.25 -5.00
CA GLN A 10 -0.44 7.96 -5.67
C GLN A 10 -0.21 7.87 -7.18
N LEU A 11 -0.83 6.89 -7.82
CA LEU A 11 -0.87 6.80 -9.27
C LEU A 11 -1.80 7.90 -9.79
N VAL A 12 -1.25 8.79 -10.61
CA VAL A 12 -1.98 9.87 -11.26
C VAL A 12 -1.85 9.74 -12.76
N GLU A 13 -2.93 10.08 -13.46
CA GLU A 13 -2.92 10.18 -14.92
C GLU A 13 -2.42 11.59 -15.30
N THR A 14 -1.28 11.63 -15.98
CA THR A 14 -0.67 12.87 -16.50
C THR A 14 -0.79 12.90 -18.01
N PHE A 15 -0.95 14.10 -18.58
CA PHE A 15 -1.02 14.30 -20.02
C PHE A 15 0.28 14.94 -20.52
N ASP A 16 0.87 14.38 -21.55
CA ASP A 16 2.02 15.00 -22.21
C ASP A 16 1.59 16.23 -23.04
N GLU A 17 2.56 16.98 -23.57
CA GLU A 17 2.31 18.15 -24.43
C GLU A 17 1.56 17.80 -25.74
N TYR A 18 1.48 16.50 -26.08
CA TYR A 18 0.80 15.98 -27.26
C TYR A 18 -0.60 15.42 -26.93
N GLY A 19 -1.04 15.47 -25.67
CA GLY A 19 -2.33 14.98 -25.19
C GLY A 19 -2.43 13.48 -24.96
N ASN A 20 -1.32 12.74 -24.98
CA ASN A 20 -1.31 11.31 -24.61
C ASN A 20 -1.31 11.18 -23.09
N SER A 21 -2.11 10.25 -22.57
CA SER A 21 -2.09 9.96 -21.14
C SER A 21 -0.98 8.99 -20.76
N LYS A 22 -0.34 9.28 -19.64
CA LYS A 22 0.69 8.46 -19.01
C LYS A 22 0.40 8.38 -17.51
N ASN A 23 0.36 7.16 -17.00
CA ASN A 23 0.25 6.93 -15.57
C ASN A 23 1.63 7.06 -14.92
N ASP A 24 1.74 7.94 -13.94
CA ASP A 24 2.97 8.12 -13.16
C ASP A 24 2.65 8.17 -11.66
N PHE A 25 3.61 7.79 -10.84
CA PHE A 25 3.43 7.81 -9.37
C PHE A 25 3.93 9.14 -8.82
N GLU A 26 3.00 9.97 -8.37
CA GLU A 26 3.30 11.25 -7.74
C GLU A 26 3.50 11.10 -6.24
N PHE A 27 4.52 11.76 -5.70
CA PHE A 27 4.77 11.81 -4.27
C PHE A 27 3.72 12.66 -3.58
N LEU A 28 3.07 12.10 -2.55
CA LEU A 28 2.12 12.82 -1.72
C LEU A 28 2.79 13.38 -0.47
N GLU A 29 3.22 12.49 0.44
CA GLU A 29 3.80 12.86 1.72
C GLU A 29 4.57 11.71 2.37
N ASP A 30 5.30 12.02 3.44
CA ASP A 30 5.94 11.02 4.29
C ASP A 30 4.97 10.54 5.38
N ILE A 31 4.69 9.22 5.41
CA ILE A 31 3.79 8.61 6.39
C ILE A 31 4.52 7.64 7.31
N GLN A 32 4.03 7.49 8.54
CA GLN A 32 4.51 6.50 9.50
C GLN A 32 3.70 5.21 9.35
N VAL A 33 4.34 4.11 8.95
CA VAL A 33 3.70 2.81 8.78
C VAL A 33 4.36 1.80 9.70
N TYR A 34 3.54 1.06 10.44
CA TYR A 34 3.97 -0.15 11.10
C TYR A 34 3.61 -1.35 10.22
N VAL A 35 4.62 -2.08 9.74
CA VAL A 35 4.44 -3.28 8.92
C VAL A 35 4.54 -4.53 9.79
N ASN A 36 3.60 -5.46 9.60
CA ASN A 36 3.59 -6.76 10.26
C ASN A 36 3.27 -7.87 9.26
N GLU A 37 3.96 -9.00 9.39
CA GLU A 37 3.63 -10.21 8.66
C GLU A 37 2.48 -10.94 9.36
N GLN A 38 1.38 -11.17 8.65
CA GLN A 38 0.29 -12.01 9.14
C GLN A 38 0.05 -13.20 8.22
N HIS A 39 -0.25 -14.35 8.82
CA HIS A 39 -0.70 -15.53 8.10
C HIS A 39 -2.22 -15.51 8.05
N LEU A 40 -2.79 -15.16 6.90
CA LEU A 40 -4.22 -15.19 6.67
C LEU A 40 -4.67 -16.62 6.39
N LYS A 41 -5.60 -17.12 7.20
CA LYS A 41 -6.23 -18.43 6.99
C LYS A 41 -7.28 -18.31 5.89
N VAL A 42 -7.02 -18.91 4.73
CA VAL A 42 -7.95 -18.98 3.61
C VAL A 42 -8.59 -20.37 3.59
N MET A 43 -9.92 -20.41 3.71
CA MET A 43 -10.71 -21.63 3.64
C MET A 43 -11.15 -21.88 2.20
N GLY A 44 -10.59 -22.90 1.55
CA GLY A 44 -11.15 -23.46 0.34
C GLY A 44 -12.24 -24.48 0.65
N THR A 45 -12.90 -25.00 -0.39
CA THR A 45 -14.03 -25.93 -0.27
C THR A 45 -13.69 -27.22 0.48
N ASN A 46 -12.45 -27.72 0.34
CA ASN A 46 -11.97 -28.96 0.98
C ASN A 46 -10.59 -28.81 1.67
N THR A 47 -9.99 -27.62 1.65
CA THR A 47 -8.60 -27.44 2.11
C THR A 47 -8.38 -26.04 2.67
N CYS A 48 -7.65 -25.95 3.78
CA CYS A 48 -7.27 -24.70 4.41
C CYS A 48 -5.83 -24.37 4.05
N TYR A 49 -5.58 -23.16 3.53
CA TYR A 49 -4.24 -22.66 3.23
C TYR A 49 -3.96 -21.41 4.07
N PHE A 50 -2.72 -21.24 4.50
CA PHE A 50 -2.26 -20.01 5.15
C PHE A 50 -1.46 -19.19 4.13
N VAL A 51 -1.96 -18.01 3.79
CA VAL A 51 -1.28 -17.07 2.88
C VAL A 51 -0.56 -16.04 3.74
N LYS A 52 0.74 -15.83 3.47
CA LYS A 52 1.47 -14.71 4.07
C LYS A 52 0.99 -13.41 3.41
N ALA A 53 0.46 -12.50 4.20
CA ALA A 53 0.10 -11.17 3.78
C ALA A 53 0.77 -10.15 4.69
N LEU A 54 1.41 -9.15 4.08
CA LEU A 54 1.95 -8.01 4.81
C LEU A 54 0.82 -7.04 5.10
N GLN A 55 0.69 -6.64 6.35
CA GLN A 55 -0.28 -5.64 6.76
C GLN A 55 0.45 -4.42 7.30
N GLY A 56 0.03 -3.25 6.84
CA GLY A 56 0.47 -1.96 7.34
C GLY A 56 -0.59 -1.34 8.26
N VAL A 57 -0.16 -0.62 9.29
CA VAL A 57 -1.03 0.26 10.06
C VAL A 57 -0.41 1.65 10.06
N THR A 58 -1.19 2.66 9.67
CA THR A 58 -0.74 4.06 9.59
C THR A 58 -1.77 5.01 10.20
N PRO A 59 -1.35 6.14 10.82
CA PRO A 59 -2.25 7.21 11.19
C PRO A 59 -2.86 7.96 10.00
N PHE A 60 -2.23 7.89 8.83
CA PHE A 60 -2.72 8.56 7.62
C PHE A 60 -4.05 7.93 7.17
N ASN A 61 -5.07 8.75 6.93
CA ASN A 61 -6.45 8.30 6.72
C ASN A 61 -7.18 8.95 5.53
N GLN A 62 -6.42 9.59 4.63
CA GLN A 62 -6.95 10.30 3.48
C GLN A 62 -6.81 9.50 2.18
N PHE A 63 -6.83 8.16 2.26
CA PHE A 63 -6.81 7.32 1.05
C PHE A 63 -8.13 7.43 0.30
N GLU A 64 -8.05 7.64 -1.01
CA GLU A 64 -9.21 7.81 -1.89
C GLU A 64 -9.63 6.48 -2.52
N LEU A 65 -10.93 6.21 -2.54
CA LEU A 65 -11.48 5.00 -3.16
C LEU A 65 -11.22 5.01 -4.67
N GLY A 66 -10.64 3.93 -5.18
CA GLY A 66 -10.34 3.75 -6.60
C GLY A 66 -8.95 4.27 -7.03
N ALA A 67 -8.24 4.99 -6.15
CA ALA A 67 -6.85 5.36 -6.40
C ALA A 67 -5.88 4.20 -6.09
N GLU A 68 -4.79 4.12 -6.86
CA GLU A 68 -3.70 3.18 -6.61
C GLU A 68 -2.58 3.88 -5.85
N TYR A 69 -2.05 3.21 -4.82
CA TYR A 69 -1.00 3.76 -3.97
C TYR A 69 0.18 2.82 -3.84
N LYS A 70 1.36 3.40 -3.57
CA LYS A 70 2.55 2.67 -3.15
C LYS A 70 3.25 3.40 -2.01
N ILE A 71 3.95 2.64 -1.18
CA ILE A 71 4.80 3.18 -0.13
C ILE A 71 6.22 2.69 -0.35
N SER A 72 7.20 3.57 -0.20
CA SER A 72 8.61 3.16 -0.31
C SER A 72 9.51 3.85 0.70
N ASN A 73 10.53 3.13 1.14
CA ASN A 73 11.65 3.68 1.89
C ASN A 73 12.97 3.23 1.24
N SER A 74 14.09 3.40 1.94
CA SER A 74 15.41 3.03 1.41
C SER A 74 15.63 1.52 1.22
N TYR A 75 14.80 0.68 1.84
CA TYR A 75 14.99 -0.77 1.91
C TYR A 75 13.85 -1.55 1.27
N HIS A 76 12.63 -1.03 1.30
CA HIS A 76 11.44 -1.73 0.87
C HIS A 76 10.54 -0.84 0.02
N GLU A 77 9.95 -1.45 -1.01
CA GLU A 77 8.86 -0.87 -1.79
C GLU A 77 7.66 -1.80 -1.74
N TYR A 78 6.53 -1.27 -1.28
CA TYR A 78 5.27 -2.00 -1.18
C TYR A 78 4.19 -1.33 -2.04
N LYS A 79 3.45 -2.15 -2.79
CA LYS A 79 2.17 -1.75 -3.39
C LYS A 79 1.06 -1.88 -2.35
N ILE A 80 0.21 -0.86 -2.22
CA ILE A 80 -1.01 -0.95 -1.39
C ILE A 80 -2.10 -1.60 -2.25
N THR A 81 -2.46 -2.84 -1.91
CA THR A 81 -3.47 -3.62 -2.64
C THR A 81 -4.89 -3.30 -2.20
N SER A 82 -5.06 -3.01 -0.91
CA SER A 82 -6.32 -2.53 -0.35
C SER A 82 -6.05 -1.77 0.95
N PHE A 83 -7.00 -0.93 1.34
CA PHE A 83 -6.92 -0.16 2.57
C PHE A 83 -8.31 -0.01 3.21
N ILE A 84 -8.32 0.20 4.52
CA ILE A 84 -9.49 0.55 5.30
C ILE A 84 -9.15 1.80 6.08
N ASN A 85 -9.86 2.90 5.80
CA ASN A 85 -9.71 4.14 6.54
C ASN A 85 -10.40 4.02 7.90
N GLY A 86 -9.73 4.47 8.96
CA GLY A 86 -10.25 4.48 10.31
C GLY A 86 -9.51 5.50 11.18
N ARG A 87 -9.55 5.32 12.51
CA ARG A 87 -8.67 6.10 13.42
C ARG A 87 -7.19 5.86 13.12
N LEU A 88 -6.88 4.61 12.78
CA LEU A 88 -5.65 4.21 12.10
C LEU A 88 -6.10 3.46 10.85
N SER A 89 -5.50 3.78 9.71
CA SER A 89 -5.79 3.06 8.48
C SER A 89 -5.01 1.76 8.45
N GLN A 90 -5.71 0.73 8.01
CA GLN A 90 -5.15 -0.61 7.82
C GLN A 90 -4.88 -0.80 6.34
N LEU A 91 -3.68 -1.24 6.01
CA LEU A 91 -3.20 -1.43 4.64
C LEU A 91 -2.92 -2.90 4.43
N VAL A 92 -3.29 -3.43 3.28
CA VAL A 92 -2.79 -4.72 2.79
C VAL A 92 -1.70 -4.43 1.77
N LEU A 93 -0.51 -4.95 2.02
CA LEU A 93 0.71 -4.62 1.32
C LEU A 93 1.19 -5.84 0.51
N GLU A 94 1.69 -5.56 -0.69
CA GLU A 94 2.42 -6.51 -1.52
C GLU A 94 3.83 -5.98 -1.73
N GLU A 95 4.85 -6.79 -1.42
CA GLU A 95 6.25 -6.39 -1.57
C GLU A 95 6.68 -6.48 -3.02
N VAL A 96 7.15 -5.37 -3.57
CA VAL A 96 7.57 -5.24 -4.98
C VAL A 96 9.09 -5.30 -5.10
N LYS A 97 9.82 -4.77 -4.11
CA LYS A 97 11.28 -4.75 -4.11
C LYS A 97 11.86 -4.75 -2.68
N VAL A 98 12.97 -5.45 -2.54
CA VAL A 98 13.89 -5.49 -1.39
C VAL A 98 15.25 -4.95 -1.81
#